data_AF-A0A330HZJ0-F1
#
_entry.id   AF-A0A330HZJ0-F1
#
_cell.length_a   1.000
_cell.length_b   1.000
_cell.length_c   1.000
_cell.angle_alpha   90.00
_cell.angle_beta   90.00
_cell.angle_gamma   90.00
#
_symmetry.space_group_name_H-M   'P 1'
#
loop_
_entity.id
_entity.type
_entity.pdbx_description
1 polymer ?
#
loop_
_entity_poly.entity_id
_entity_poly.type
_entity_poly.pdbx_seq_one_letter_code
_entity_poly.pdbx_strand_id
1 'polypeptide(L)'
;MAKKTLVRNQDQFLVRLPEGMRDRIKAKADRAGMSMNEAVVWCLEQYFPAPATLEDRVDALAKAVAALKRGSDLEAQIDEIVDEIDTTLREVAEGKIPASKSFRQKVIDKVEEWDMDELEAANERPFDDDTYRVHSYTPPSDDPAIPFEDPFDDNPKPKD
;
A
#
# COMPACT_ATOMS: atom_id res chain seq x y z
N MET A 1 24.66 -26.55 3.30
CA MET A 1 25.90 -26.31 2.52
C MET A 1 25.51 -25.63 1.22
N ALA A 2 25.45 -24.29 1.19
CA ALA A 2 25.11 -23.55 -0.02
C ALA A 2 26.24 -23.72 -1.05
N LYS A 3 25.91 -24.30 -2.22
CA LYS A 3 26.84 -24.43 -3.34
C LYS A 3 27.34 -23.03 -3.70
N LYS A 4 28.66 -22.81 -3.61
CA LYS A 4 29.33 -21.63 -4.14
C LYS A 4 29.15 -21.64 -5.65
N THR A 5 28.08 -21.02 -6.13
CA THR A 5 27.81 -20.87 -7.56
C THR A 5 28.98 -20.10 -8.14
N LEU A 6 29.78 -20.76 -8.97
CA LEU A 6 30.89 -20.11 -9.66
C LEU A 6 30.34 -18.89 -10.38
N VAL A 7 31.02 -17.74 -10.26
CA VAL A 7 30.72 -16.47 -10.95
C VAL A 7 30.43 -16.67 -12.45
N ARG A 8 30.96 -17.75 -13.05
CA ARG A 8 30.70 -18.17 -14.44
C ARG A 8 29.24 -18.52 -14.77
N ASN A 9 28.40 -18.86 -13.78
CA ASN A 9 27.00 -19.23 -13.99
C ASN A 9 26.03 -18.07 -13.72
N GLN A 10 26.53 -16.84 -13.54
CA GLN A 10 25.67 -15.66 -13.34
C GLN A 10 25.26 -15.08 -14.69
N ASP A 11 24.02 -14.63 -14.80
CA ASP A 11 23.52 -13.95 -15.99
C ASP A 11 24.31 -12.66 -16.24
N GLN A 12 24.76 -12.48 -17.47
CA GLN A 12 25.54 -11.31 -17.89
C GLN A 12 24.66 -10.37 -18.71
N PHE A 13 24.52 -9.14 -18.25
CA PHE A 13 23.72 -8.11 -18.92
C PHE A 13 24.60 -6.92 -19.34
N LEU A 14 24.58 -6.57 -20.64
CA LEU A 14 25.40 -5.50 -21.18
C LEU A 14 24.68 -4.15 -21.08
N VAL A 15 25.01 -3.35 -20.07
CA VAL A 15 24.41 -2.02 -19.84
C VAL A 15 25.16 -0.95 -20.64
N ARG A 16 24.43 -0.14 -21.44
CA ARG A 16 24.98 1.07 -22.07
C ARG A 16 24.74 2.26 -21.17
N LEU A 17 25.82 2.78 -20.58
CA LEU A 17 25.76 3.93 -19.67
C LEU A 17 26.01 5.24 -20.45
N PRO A 18 25.30 6.34 -20.10
CA PRO A 18 25.62 7.66 -20.61
C PRO A 18 26.99 8.13 -20.11
N GLU A 19 27.54 9.14 -20.79
CA GLU A 19 28.86 9.69 -20.50
C GLU A 19 29.00 10.12 -19.03
N GLY A 20 30.14 9.79 -18.40
CA GLY A 20 30.43 10.11 -16.99
C GLY A 20 29.64 9.32 -15.94
N MET A 21 28.61 8.55 -16.31
CA MET A 21 27.84 7.77 -15.32
C MET A 21 28.67 6.62 -14.72
N ARG A 22 29.54 6.00 -15.51
CA ARG A 22 30.44 4.93 -15.04
C ARG A 22 31.36 5.42 -13.92
N ASP A 23 31.95 6.59 -14.08
CA ASP A 23 32.87 7.17 -13.09
C ASP A 23 32.16 7.56 -11.80
N ARG A 24 30.92 8.07 -11.92
CA ARG A 24 30.07 8.35 -10.75
C ARG A 24 29.74 7.09 -9.96
N ILE A 25 29.41 5.98 -10.64
CA ILE A 25 29.16 4.69 -9.98
C ILE A 25 30.43 4.19 -9.32
N LYS A 26 31.58 4.27 -10.01
CA LYS A 26 32.88 3.87 -9.45
C LYS A 26 33.21 4.63 -8.17
N ALA A 27 33.11 5.95 -8.19
CA ALA A 27 33.41 6.80 -7.03
C ALA A 27 32.51 6.48 -5.82
N LYS A 28 31.24 6.12 -6.07
CA LYS A 28 30.32 5.71 -5.00
C LYS A 28 30.63 4.31 -4.48
N ALA A 29 30.96 3.37 -5.36
CA ALA A 29 31.34 2.01 -4.99
C ALA A 29 32.63 1.98 -4.16
N ASP A 30 33.65 2.74 -4.57
CA ASP A 30 34.95 2.83 -3.86
C ASP A 30 34.77 3.37 -2.43
N ARG A 31 33.88 4.36 -2.23
CA ARG A 31 33.55 4.89 -0.89
C ARG A 31 32.83 3.87 -0.01
N ALA A 32 32.03 3.01 -0.62
CA ALA A 32 31.27 1.96 0.08
C ALA A 32 32.10 0.68 0.31
N GLY A 33 33.34 0.60 -0.21
CA GLY A 33 34.14 -0.62 -0.17
C GLY A 33 33.58 -1.77 -1.02
N MET A 34 32.70 -1.45 -1.97
CA MET A 34 32.01 -2.42 -2.83
C MET A 34 32.66 -2.45 -4.21
N SER A 35 32.61 -3.61 -4.89
CA SER A 35 32.97 -3.63 -6.30
C SER A 35 31.93 -2.87 -7.13
N MET A 36 32.33 -2.35 -8.30
CA MET A 36 31.41 -1.64 -9.19
C MET A 36 30.18 -2.48 -9.55
N ASN A 37 30.37 -3.79 -9.79
CA ASN A 37 29.27 -4.71 -10.08
C ASN A 37 28.32 -4.85 -8.88
N GLU A 38 28.87 -4.94 -7.69
CA GLU A 38 28.11 -5.08 -6.43
C GLU A 38 27.29 -3.83 -6.14
N ALA A 39 27.84 -2.64 -6.39
CA ALA A 39 27.10 -1.39 -6.28
C ALA A 39 25.95 -1.29 -7.30
N VAL A 40 26.14 -1.80 -8.52
CA VAL A 40 25.08 -1.85 -9.54
C VAL A 40 23.99 -2.83 -9.13
N VAL A 41 24.36 -4.05 -8.70
CA VAL A 41 23.42 -5.06 -8.21
C VAL A 41 22.62 -4.53 -7.02
N TRP A 42 23.29 -3.93 -6.03
CA TRP A 42 22.62 -3.35 -4.87
C TRP A 42 21.59 -2.30 -5.28
N CYS A 43 21.94 -1.39 -6.20
CA CYS A 43 20.95 -0.43 -6.71
C CYS A 43 19.77 -1.15 -7.37
N LEU A 44 20.02 -2.16 -8.21
CA LEU A 44 18.95 -2.92 -8.86
C LEU A 44 18.04 -3.62 -7.84
N GLU A 45 18.57 -4.21 -6.77
CA GLU A 45 17.76 -4.84 -5.72
C GLU A 45 16.88 -3.84 -4.96
N GLN A 46 17.36 -2.61 -4.76
CA GLN A 46 16.56 -1.56 -4.12
C GLN A 46 15.42 -1.05 -5.01
N TYR A 47 15.63 -0.97 -6.33
CA TYR A 47 14.63 -0.47 -7.28
C TYR A 47 13.72 -1.57 -7.85
N PHE A 48 14.20 -2.80 -7.90
CA PHE A 48 13.51 -3.99 -8.38
C PHE A 48 13.62 -5.08 -7.30
N PRO A 49 12.96 -4.90 -6.15
CA PRO A 49 12.92 -5.96 -5.15
C PRO A 49 12.31 -7.21 -5.79
N ALA A 50 12.85 -8.38 -5.44
CA ALA A 50 12.21 -9.64 -5.82
C ALA A 50 10.75 -9.59 -5.33
N PRO A 51 9.77 -10.01 -6.16
CA PRO A 51 8.40 -10.09 -5.68
C PRO A 51 8.40 -11.01 -4.47
N ALA A 52 8.03 -10.46 -3.30
CA ALA A 52 7.93 -11.22 -2.07
C ALA A 52 7.07 -12.44 -2.37
N THR A 53 7.60 -13.64 -2.14
CA THR A 53 6.78 -14.82 -2.36
C THR A 53 5.73 -14.89 -1.26
N LEU A 54 4.65 -15.65 -1.52
CA LEU A 54 3.67 -15.91 -0.49
C LEU A 54 4.33 -16.59 0.72
N GLU A 55 5.35 -17.42 0.50
CA GLU A 55 6.11 -18.04 1.60
C GLU A 55 6.86 -17.01 2.45
N ASP A 56 7.50 -16.01 1.83
CA ASP A 56 8.22 -14.94 2.55
C ASP A 56 7.28 -14.13 3.45
N ARG A 57 6.07 -13.81 2.96
CA ARG A 57 5.04 -13.08 3.72
C ARG A 57 4.48 -13.92 4.86
N VAL A 58 4.21 -15.21 4.62
CA VAL A 58 3.75 -16.15 5.65
C VAL A 58 4.80 -16.34 6.75
N ASP A 59 6.08 -16.39 6.39
CA ASP A 59 7.19 -16.46 7.35
C ASP A 59 7.35 -15.17 8.18
N ALA A 60 7.14 -14.00 7.57
CA ALA A 60 7.11 -12.72 8.29
C ALA A 60 5.98 -12.69 9.33
N LEU A 61 4.77 -13.06 8.91
CA LEU A 61 3.60 -13.20 9.78
C LEU A 61 3.85 -14.20 10.92
N ALA A 62 4.42 -15.36 10.62
CA ALA A 62 4.75 -16.36 11.64
C ALA A 62 5.75 -15.84 12.68
N LYS A 63 6.72 -15.01 12.27
CA LYS A 63 7.69 -14.37 13.17
C LYS A 63 7.03 -13.30 14.03
N ALA A 64 6.14 -12.46 13.46
CA ALA A 64 5.38 -11.46 14.20
C ALA A 64 4.49 -12.13 15.27
N VAL A 65 3.74 -13.18 14.91
CA VAL A 65 2.93 -13.96 15.85
C VAL A 65 3.80 -14.66 16.92
N ALA A 66 5.00 -15.12 16.56
CA ALA A 66 5.93 -15.71 17.51
C ALA A 66 6.56 -14.67 18.47
N ALA A 67 6.73 -13.42 18.02
CA ALA A 67 7.16 -12.31 18.87
C ALA A 67 6.05 -11.94 19.88
N LEU A 68 4.80 -11.89 19.43
CA LEU A 68 3.62 -11.69 20.28
C LEU A 68 3.52 -12.70 21.42
N LYS A 69 3.75 -13.99 21.15
CA LYS A 69 3.72 -15.05 22.17
C LYS A 69 4.77 -14.89 23.27
N ARG A 70 5.78 -14.03 23.10
CA ARG A 70 6.85 -13.79 24.08
C ARG A 70 6.60 -12.60 25.02
N GLY A 71 5.44 -11.94 24.93
CA GLY A 71 4.94 -11.06 25.99
C GLY A 71 5.21 -9.56 25.84
N SER A 72 5.41 -9.06 24.62
CA SER A 72 5.41 -7.62 24.31
C SER A 72 4.00 -7.12 24.01
N ASP A 73 3.74 -5.81 24.19
CA ASP A 73 2.45 -5.11 24.03
C ASP A 73 1.57 -5.73 22.94
N LEU A 74 0.56 -6.47 23.41
CA LEU A 74 -0.28 -7.34 22.59
C LEU A 74 -1.14 -6.52 21.62
N GLU A 75 -1.65 -5.37 22.05
CA GLU A 75 -2.52 -4.52 21.23
C GLU A 75 -1.77 -3.89 20.05
N ALA A 76 -0.64 -3.21 20.31
CA ALA A 76 0.13 -2.55 19.25
C ALA A 76 0.67 -3.52 18.18
N GLN A 77 1.04 -4.75 18.59
CA GLN A 77 1.50 -5.78 17.65
C GLN A 77 0.35 -6.53 16.97
N ILE A 78 -0.85 -6.58 17.57
CA ILE A 78 -2.04 -7.07 16.85
C ILE A 78 -2.37 -6.12 15.72
N ASP A 79 -2.36 -4.80 15.97
CA ASP A 79 -2.59 -3.79 14.94
C ASP A 79 -1.56 -3.92 13.81
N GLU A 80 -0.26 -4.06 14.15
CA GLU A 80 0.81 -4.26 13.16
C GLU A 80 0.59 -5.53 12.31
N ILE A 81 0.12 -6.62 12.91
CA ILE A 81 -0.18 -7.86 12.18
C ILE A 81 -1.42 -7.70 11.31
N VAL A 82 -2.46 -7.04 11.80
CA VAL A 82 -3.68 -6.77 11.02
C VAL A 82 -3.32 -5.95 9.78
N ASP A 83 -2.52 -4.89 9.94
CA ASP A 83 -2.02 -4.07 8.85
C ASP A 83 -1.17 -4.88 7.86
N GLU A 84 -0.29 -5.77 8.35
CA GLU A 84 0.55 -6.60 7.48
C GLU A 84 -0.27 -7.67 6.73
N ILE A 85 -1.30 -8.24 7.35
CA ILE A 85 -2.24 -9.17 6.70
C ILE A 85 -3.04 -8.43 5.62
N ASP A 86 -3.64 -7.28 5.94
CA ASP A 86 -4.43 -6.49 4.98
C ASP A 86 -3.57 -6.09 3.77
N THR A 87 -2.38 -5.54 4.03
CA THR A 87 -1.42 -5.17 2.99
C THR A 87 -1.07 -6.36 2.09
N THR A 88 -0.79 -7.53 2.68
CA THR A 88 -0.44 -8.73 1.92
C THR A 88 -1.61 -9.22 1.07
N LEU A 89 -2.84 -9.20 1.61
CA LEU A 89 -4.03 -9.63 0.88
C LEU A 89 -4.34 -8.69 -0.29
N ARG A 90 -4.20 -7.37 -0.10
CA ARG A 90 -4.32 -6.37 -1.18
C ARG A 90 -3.25 -6.55 -2.25
N GLU A 91 -1.99 -6.81 -1.87
CA GLU A 91 -0.91 -7.12 -2.84
C GLU A 91 -1.16 -8.41 -3.64
N VAL A 92 -1.80 -9.41 -3.03
CA VAL A 92 -2.22 -10.64 -3.74
C VAL A 92 -3.36 -10.35 -4.73
N ALA A 93 -4.34 -9.54 -4.34
CA ALA A 93 -5.46 -9.12 -5.18
C ALA A 93 -5.00 -8.30 -6.39
N GLU A 94 -4.12 -7.32 -6.17
CA GLU A 94 -3.48 -6.51 -7.22
C GLU A 94 -2.52 -7.30 -8.11
N GLY A 95 -2.14 -8.50 -7.67
CA GLY A 95 -1.28 -9.41 -8.41
C GLY A 95 0.21 -9.08 -8.35
N LYS A 96 0.63 -8.22 -7.41
CA LYS A 96 2.03 -7.97 -7.06
C LYS A 96 2.69 -9.23 -6.47
N ILE A 97 1.91 -10.01 -5.72
CA ILE A 97 2.33 -11.33 -5.23
C ILE A 97 1.83 -12.43 -6.19
N PRO A 98 2.74 -13.30 -6.68
CA PRO A 98 2.35 -14.43 -7.52
C PRO A 98 1.56 -15.44 -6.68
N ALA A 99 0.29 -15.63 -7.03
CA ALA A 99 -0.61 -16.58 -6.38
C ALA A 99 -1.44 -17.34 -7.43
N SER A 100 -2.04 -18.46 -7.04
CA SER A 100 -2.92 -19.21 -7.95
C SER A 100 -4.16 -18.38 -8.30
N LYS A 101 -4.70 -18.53 -9.52
CA LYS A 101 -5.88 -17.78 -9.98
C LYS A 101 -7.08 -17.94 -9.03
N SER A 102 -7.34 -19.16 -8.58
CA SER A 102 -8.47 -19.47 -7.69
C SER A 102 -8.27 -18.91 -6.29
N PHE A 103 -7.03 -18.83 -5.80
CA PHE A 103 -6.73 -18.17 -4.53
C PHE A 103 -6.87 -16.66 -4.66
N ARG A 104 -6.31 -16.06 -5.72
CA ARG A 104 -6.44 -14.61 -5.98
C ARG A 104 -7.90 -14.18 -6.07
N GLN A 105 -8.74 -14.94 -6.77
CA GLN A 105 -10.17 -14.60 -6.86
C GLN A 105 -10.82 -14.59 -5.48
N LYS A 106 -10.59 -15.62 -4.65
CA LYS A 106 -11.13 -15.66 -3.28
C LYS A 106 -10.64 -14.51 -2.41
N VAL A 107 -9.40 -14.07 -2.60
CA VAL A 107 -8.83 -12.92 -1.88
C VAL A 107 -9.49 -11.63 -2.36
N ILE A 108 -9.66 -11.43 -3.67
CA ILE A 108 -10.38 -10.29 -4.24
C ILE A 108 -11.80 -10.23 -3.67
N ASP A 109 -12.54 -11.33 -3.78
CA ASP A 109 -13.93 -11.40 -3.30
C ASP A 109 -14.02 -11.02 -1.80
N LYS A 110 -13.05 -11.44 -0.99
CA LYS A 110 -13.03 -11.13 0.45
C LYS A 110 -12.57 -9.72 0.78
N VAL A 111 -11.62 -9.16 0.05
CA VAL A 111 -11.20 -7.77 0.23
C VAL A 111 -12.34 -6.82 -0.16
N GLU A 112 -13.06 -7.12 -1.26
CA GLU A 112 -14.24 -6.35 -1.66
C GLU A 112 -15.36 -6.40 -0.61
N GLU A 113 -15.59 -7.59 -0.01
CA GLU A 113 -16.55 -7.74 1.09
C GLU A 113 -16.16 -6.89 2.32
N TRP A 114 -14.88 -6.91 2.71
CA TRP A 114 -14.40 -6.08 3.83
C TRP A 114 -14.49 -4.58 3.55
N ASP A 115 -14.12 -4.14 2.34
CA ASP A 115 -14.23 -2.74 1.93
C ASP A 115 -15.71 -2.28 1.93
N MET A 116 -16.65 -3.17 1.55
CA MET A 116 -18.07 -2.90 1.63
C MET A 116 -18.59 -2.83 3.07
N ASP A 117 -18.21 -3.77 3.93
CA ASP A 117 -18.60 -3.80 5.35
C ASP A 117 -18.09 -2.55 6.09
N GLU A 118 -16.88 -2.09 5.78
CA GLU A 118 -16.30 -0.86 6.34
C GLU A 118 -17.08 0.38 5.90
N LEU A 119 -17.49 0.45 4.62
CA LEU A 119 -18.34 1.51 4.08
C LEU A 119 -19.75 1.50 4.71
N GLU A 120 -20.33 0.32 4.93
CA GLU A 120 -21.64 0.18 5.58
C GLU A 120 -21.56 0.61 7.05
N ALA A 121 -20.54 0.16 7.79
CA ALA A 121 -20.32 0.57 9.18
C ALA A 121 -20.08 2.09 9.33
N ALA A 122 -19.38 2.72 8.37
CA ALA A 122 -19.21 4.16 8.33
C ALA A 122 -20.53 4.91 8.05
N ASN A 123 -21.39 4.36 7.18
CA ASN A 123 -22.69 4.96 6.85
C ASN A 123 -23.76 4.74 7.95
N GLU A 124 -23.70 3.62 8.68
CA GLU A 124 -24.63 3.33 9.78
C GLU A 124 -24.35 4.14 11.06
N ARG A 125 -23.24 4.89 11.11
CA ARG A 125 -22.92 5.84 12.20
C ARG A 125 -22.96 7.30 11.74
N PRO A 126 -24.14 7.85 11.38
CA PRO A 126 -24.25 9.21 10.86
C PRO A 126 -23.91 10.33 11.87
N PHE A 127 -23.62 9.99 13.14
CA PHE A 127 -23.33 10.94 14.22
C PHE A 127 -22.07 10.58 15.06
N ASP A 128 -21.13 9.79 14.52
CA ASP A 128 -19.82 9.62 15.17
C ASP A 128 -18.93 10.84 14.81
N ASP A 129 -18.64 11.69 15.79
CA ASP A 129 -18.03 13.02 15.62
C ASP A 129 -16.56 12.95 15.15
N ASP A 130 -15.91 11.78 15.32
CA ASP A 130 -14.49 11.56 15.01
C ASP A 130 -14.18 11.42 13.50
N THR A 131 -15.19 11.19 12.65
CA THR A 131 -15.04 11.04 11.18
C THR A 131 -15.60 12.21 10.37
N TYR A 132 -16.04 13.31 11.01
CA TYR A 132 -16.56 14.49 10.31
C TYR A 132 -15.44 15.25 9.58
N ARG A 133 -15.10 14.79 8.36
CA ARG A 133 -14.24 15.55 7.46
C ARG A 133 -15.05 16.75 6.98
N VAL A 134 -14.82 17.92 7.59
CA VAL A 134 -15.46 19.18 7.21
C VAL A 134 -15.23 19.43 5.72
N HIS A 135 -16.20 19.05 4.89
CA HIS A 135 -16.22 19.44 3.50
C HIS A 135 -16.59 20.92 3.51
N SER A 136 -15.59 21.79 3.47
CA SER A 136 -15.81 23.22 3.31
C SER A 136 -16.45 23.43 1.95
N TYR A 137 -17.78 23.45 1.92
CA TYR A 137 -18.53 23.86 0.75
C TYR A 137 -18.12 25.29 0.42
N THR A 138 -17.36 25.46 -0.65
CA THR A 138 -17.11 26.77 -1.23
C THR A 138 -18.20 26.94 -2.28
N PRO A 139 -19.24 27.75 -2.02
CA PRO A 139 -20.27 27.97 -3.02
C PRO A 139 -19.63 28.54 -4.29
N PRO A 140 -20.02 28.07 -5.49
CA PRO A 140 -19.61 28.68 -6.75
C PRO A 140 -20.00 30.17 -6.73
N SER A 141 -19.04 31.06 -7.01
CA SER A 141 -19.18 32.51 -6.80
C SER A 141 -20.10 33.23 -7.80
N ASP A 142 -20.71 32.54 -8.76
CA ASP A 142 -21.36 33.17 -9.91
C ASP A 142 -22.69 32.51 -10.33
N ASP A 143 -23.47 31.96 -9.40
CA ASP A 143 -24.84 31.52 -9.70
C ASP A 143 -25.87 32.56 -9.20
N PRO A 144 -26.64 33.22 -10.09
CA PRO A 144 -27.65 34.17 -9.67
C PRO A 144 -28.73 33.45 -8.88
N ALA A 145 -28.86 33.84 -7.60
CA ALA A 145 -29.74 33.28 -6.58
C ALA A 145 -31.04 32.66 -7.14
N ILE A 146 -31.10 31.33 -7.17
CA ILE A 146 -32.37 30.62 -7.26
C ILE A 146 -33.06 30.88 -5.91
N PRO A 147 -34.23 31.54 -5.87
CA PRO A 147 -34.93 31.74 -4.60
C PRO A 147 -35.32 30.36 -4.07
N PHE A 148 -34.74 29.98 -2.93
CA PHE A 148 -35.17 28.80 -2.19
C PHE A 148 -36.54 29.12 -1.56
N GLU A 149 -37.62 28.68 -2.19
CA GLU A 149 -38.94 28.67 -1.55
C GLU A 149 -38.95 27.56 -0.49
N ASP A 150 -39.03 27.95 0.78
CA ASP A 150 -39.14 27.02 1.91
C ASP A 150 -40.48 26.28 1.82
N PRO A 151 -40.50 24.94 1.63
CA PRO A 151 -41.72 24.16 1.48
C PRO A 151 -42.55 24.06 2.76
N PHE A 152 -42.09 24.63 3.88
CA PHE A 152 -42.77 24.63 5.18
C PHE A 152 -43.17 26.03 5.67
N ASP A 153 -43.04 27.07 4.83
CA ASP A 153 -43.52 28.40 5.20
C ASP A 153 -45.07 28.47 5.14
N ASP A 154 -45.69 28.30 6.30
CA ASP A 154 -47.16 28.25 6.49
C ASP A 154 -47.80 29.66 6.56
N ASN A 155 -47.07 30.70 6.16
CA ASN A 155 -47.58 32.07 6.20
C ASN A 155 -48.47 32.35 4.97
N PRO A 156 -49.75 32.75 5.15
CA PRO A 156 -50.63 32.97 4.01
C PRO A 156 -50.14 34.16 3.17
N LYS A 157 -49.90 33.93 1.87
CA LYS A 157 -49.53 34.98 0.90
C LYS A 157 -50.55 36.12 0.97
N PRO A 158 -50.12 37.40 1.08
CA PRO A 158 -51.04 38.53 1.03
C PRO A 158 -51.73 38.57 -0.34
N LYS A 159 -53.04 38.82 -0.34
CA LYS A 159 -53.82 39.05 -1.57
C LYS A 159 -53.61 40.48 -2.05
N ASP A 160 -53.11 40.57 -3.28
CA ASP A 160 -52.97 41.72 -4.20
C ASP A 160 -52.14 42.93 -3.72
#